data_AF-M4RYK3-F1
#
_entry.id   AF-M4RYK3-F1
#
_cell.length_a   1.000
_cell.length_b   1.000
_cell.length_c   1.000
_cell.angle_alpha   90.00
_cell.angle_beta   90.00
_cell.angle_gamma   90.00
#
_symmetry.space_group_name_H-M   'P 1'
#
loop_
_entity.id
_entity.type
_entity.pdbx_description
1 polymer ?
#
loop_
_entity_poly.entity_id
_entity_poly.type
_entity_poly.pdbx_seq_one_letter_code
_entity_poly.pdbx_strand_id
1 'polypeptide(L)'
;MGAFVKAAILAGAGLSLTSFSLEPRLSPAILAALDPSRIAGTLCGAQRAGSALAARLLVASAFAAPASAALPIPLYDDLAGSPFPVTTASLQARRYFSQGLLLSYGFNHAGAVRSFREAQRLDPDCAMCWWGEAVALGPNINAPMDDRDRTAALDAMDRAMALRDRASPMEKALIEAVALRYSRDPAADRAALDAAYADAMLAAARRFPGDDDVAVLAAEAAMDTTPWNYWEADKTTPIGQTGEAVRLVEAVLARNPAHPQAAHLYIHLVEASDAKRAEAAADRLSSPVAPSAAHLVHMPGHIYYVLGRYSDSIRVNIAAVRSDEAFIRATDDRSLVRYGYYPHNIHFIVTSAQMAGDMDTAIREAARLRTVLDPETSAKIAWIQAIDAAPYQAMAQFAAPDEILAMPAPDARLPYAAAMRHYARAIAHAGRKDRAAFDSEIKAMDALLASDAFADMVAQGMPAPDLIALAKAVAQGRLATAQGRYDEAAGFYRAAITIEGTLPYMEPPYWYYPVHQSLGAALFLAGRYDEASQAFRTALARAPRNGWVLYGLSRSEAAQGRKSEAAAARQAFSRAWAGKDEWLRMERL
;
A
#
# COMPACT_ATOMS: atom_id res chain seq x y z
N MET A 1 46.32 89.17 -13.35
CA MET A 1 46.58 87.84 -12.76
C MET A 1 45.34 86.97 -12.95
N GLY A 2 45.49 85.75 -13.48
CA GLY A 2 44.47 84.70 -13.46
C GLY A 2 43.65 84.51 -14.74
N ALA A 3 43.94 83.44 -15.48
CA ALA A 3 43.27 82.98 -16.70
C ALA A 3 41.99 82.17 -16.39
N PHE A 4 41.10 81.96 -17.38
CA PHE A 4 40.56 80.62 -17.75
C PHE A 4 39.69 80.67 -19.02
N VAL A 5 39.77 79.57 -19.78
CA VAL A 5 39.32 79.33 -21.16
C VAL A 5 37.82 78.97 -21.24
N LYS A 6 37.13 79.39 -22.31
CA LYS A 6 35.78 78.96 -22.70
C LYS A 6 35.85 77.84 -23.75
N ALA A 7 35.07 76.78 -23.57
CA ALA A 7 34.75 75.81 -24.62
C ALA A 7 33.25 75.44 -24.56
N ALA A 8 32.60 75.48 -25.71
CA ALA A 8 31.22 75.06 -25.93
C ALA A 8 31.19 73.60 -26.41
N ILE A 9 30.23 72.80 -25.92
CA ILE A 9 30.00 71.41 -26.36
C ILE A 9 28.58 71.31 -26.93
N LEU A 10 28.51 70.88 -28.19
CA LEU A 10 27.31 70.47 -28.92
C LEU A 10 26.92 69.03 -28.53
N ALA A 11 25.62 68.82 -28.35
CA ALA A 11 25.01 67.53 -28.06
C ALA A 11 25.00 66.61 -29.30
N GLY A 12 25.27 65.32 -29.08
CA GLY A 12 25.10 64.24 -30.06
C GLY A 12 24.62 62.98 -29.36
N ALA A 13 23.49 62.45 -29.82
CA ALA A 13 22.75 61.34 -29.23
C ALA A 13 23.43 59.98 -29.43
N GLY A 14 23.40 59.14 -28.39
CA GLY A 14 23.66 57.70 -28.49
C GLY A 14 22.50 56.93 -27.86
N LEU A 15 21.67 56.27 -28.70
CA LEU A 15 20.71 55.28 -28.24
C LEU A 15 21.46 53.99 -27.84
N SER A 16 21.36 53.60 -26.57
CA SER A 16 21.61 52.22 -26.15
C SER A 16 20.28 51.48 -26.05
N LEU A 17 19.98 50.64 -27.04
CA LEU A 17 18.86 49.69 -26.98
C LEU A 17 19.26 48.51 -26.07
N THR A 18 18.87 48.57 -24.80
CA THR A 18 18.86 47.40 -23.92
C THR A 18 17.60 46.59 -24.18
N SER A 19 17.71 45.50 -24.93
CA SER A 19 16.63 44.52 -25.09
C SER A 19 16.43 43.76 -23.79
N PHE A 20 15.51 44.22 -22.94
CA PHE A 20 14.94 43.38 -21.88
C PHE A 20 13.95 42.41 -22.52
N SER A 21 14.40 41.19 -22.79
CA SER A 21 13.50 40.08 -23.05
C SER A 21 12.73 39.78 -21.76
N LEU A 22 11.52 40.32 -21.61
CA LEU A 22 10.54 39.83 -20.64
C LEU A 22 10.18 38.41 -21.08
N GLU A 23 10.83 37.39 -20.51
CA GLU A 23 10.29 36.03 -20.61
C GLU A 23 8.88 36.04 -19.97
N PRO A 24 7.83 35.56 -20.67
CA PRO A 24 6.49 35.54 -20.13
C PRO A 24 6.48 34.70 -18.85
N ARG A 25 6.23 35.32 -17.69
CA ARG A 25 5.94 34.57 -16.46
C ARG A 25 4.58 33.90 -16.62
N LEU A 26 4.57 32.59 -16.84
CA LEU A 26 3.35 31.79 -16.89
C LEU A 26 2.56 31.96 -15.59
N SER A 27 1.24 32.14 -15.69
CA SER A 27 0.40 32.30 -14.51
C SER A 27 0.27 30.98 -13.73
N PRO A 28 0.06 31.01 -12.39
CA PRO A 28 -0.18 29.80 -11.61
C PRO A 28 -1.36 28.97 -12.12
N ALA A 29 -2.41 29.62 -12.67
CA ALA A 29 -3.56 28.93 -13.24
C ALA A 29 -3.21 28.11 -14.49
N ILE A 30 -2.35 28.65 -15.37
CA ILE A 30 -1.85 27.93 -16.55
C ILE A 30 -0.98 26.74 -16.12
N LEU A 31 -0.08 26.92 -15.16
CA LEU A 31 0.75 25.83 -14.65
C LEU A 31 -0.08 24.73 -13.98
N ALA A 32 -1.15 25.11 -13.27
CA ALA A 32 -2.07 24.16 -12.64
C ALA A 32 -2.96 23.41 -13.65
N ALA A 33 -3.30 24.04 -14.79
CA ALA A 33 -4.03 23.40 -15.88
C ALA A 33 -3.13 22.44 -16.68
N LEU A 34 -1.83 22.75 -16.78
CA LEU A 34 -0.81 21.95 -17.46
C LEU A 34 -0.12 20.94 -16.53
N ASP A 35 -0.54 20.78 -15.27
CA ASP A 35 0.08 19.83 -14.35
C ASP A 35 -0.08 18.40 -14.90
N PRO A 36 1.03 17.74 -15.27
CA PRO A 36 0.96 16.43 -15.91
C PRO A 36 0.36 15.36 -15.00
N SER A 37 0.42 15.55 -13.67
CA SER A 37 -0.20 14.65 -12.69
C SER A 37 -1.74 14.73 -12.72
N ARG A 38 -2.32 15.86 -13.14
CA ARG A 38 -3.76 16.04 -13.30
C ARG A 38 -4.25 15.54 -14.65
N ILE A 39 -3.49 15.80 -15.71
CA ILE A 39 -3.82 15.38 -17.09
C ILE A 39 -3.71 13.86 -17.25
N ALA A 40 -2.73 13.22 -16.61
CA ALA A 40 -2.57 11.77 -16.71
C ALA A 40 -3.76 10.99 -16.11
N GLY A 41 -4.47 11.56 -15.13
CA GLY A 41 -5.66 10.97 -14.52
C GLY A 41 -6.86 10.81 -15.45
N THR A 42 -6.87 11.43 -16.63
CA THR A 42 -7.98 11.33 -17.60
C THR A 42 -7.73 10.33 -18.75
N LEU A 43 -6.60 9.61 -18.75
CA LEU A 43 -6.08 8.91 -19.93
C LEU A 43 -6.08 7.36 -19.87
N CYS A 44 -6.71 6.69 -18.90
CA CYS A 44 -6.62 5.22 -18.81
C CYS A 44 -7.97 4.51 -18.65
N GLY A 45 -8.28 3.63 -19.62
CA GLY A 45 -9.28 2.58 -19.52
C GLY A 45 -8.74 1.34 -18.80
N ALA A 46 -9.64 0.61 -18.15
CA ALA A 46 -9.31 -0.48 -17.25
C ALA A 46 -8.82 -1.75 -17.98
N GLN A 47 -7.79 -2.40 -17.43
CA GLN A 47 -7.41 -3.77 -17.77
C GLN A 47 -7.47 -4.67 -16.53
N ARG A 48 -7.81 -5.92 -16.81
CA ARG A 48 -8.34 -6.94 -15.89
C ARG A 48 -7.28 -7.48 -14.95
N ALA A 49 -7.63 -7.61 -13.67
CA ALA A 49 -7.15 -8.70 -12.83
C ALA A 49 -8.16 -8.99 -11.72
N GLY A 50 -8.62 -10.24 -11.65
CA GLY A 50 -9.44 -10.74 -10.54
C GLY A 50 -8.57 -11.10 -9.32
N SER A 51 -9.17 -11.06 -8.14
CA SER A 51 -8.49 -11.17 -6.86
C SER A 51 -7.92 -12.58 -6.61
N ALA A 52 -6.59 -12.71 -6.67
CA ALA A 52 -5.83 -13.86 -6.18
C ALA A 52 -5.45 -13.72 -4.69
N LEU A 53 -6.05 -12.76 -3.98
CA LEU A 53 -5.62 -12.26 -2.67
C LEU A 53 -6.26 -13.02 -1.50
N ALA A 54 -7.50 -13.51 -1.64
CA ALA A 54 -8.12 -14.37 -0.63
C ALA A 54 -7.29 -15.63 -0.31
N ALA A 55 -6.64 -16.23 -1.31
CA ALA A 55 -5.74 -17.37 -1.13
C ALA A 55 -4.42 -17.00 -0.42
N ARG A 56 -3.91 -15.76 -0.60
CA ARG A 56 -2.67 -15.25 0.03
C ARG A 56 -2.81 -15.08 1.54
N LEU A 57 -4.02 -14.83 2.02
CA LEU A 57 -4.31 -14.51 3.41
C LEU A 57 -4.62 -15.76 4.25
N LEU A 58 -5.15 -16.82 3.62
CA LEU A 58 -5.32 -18.17 4.20
C LEU A 58 -4.03 -18.80 4.68
N VAL A 59 -2.94 -18.59 3.95
CA VAL A 59 -1.66 -19.18 4.31
C VAL A 59 -0.97 -18.37 5.41
N ALA A 60 -1.18 -17.06 5.48
CA ALA A 60 -0.58 -16.20 6.50
C ALA A 60 -1.14 -16.43 7.91
N SER A 61 -2.45 -16.68 8.05
CA SER A 61 -3.07 -16.94 9.36
C SER A 61 -2.64 -18.28 9.97
N ALA A 62 -2.33 -19.30 9.15
CA ALA A 62 -1.93 -20.64 9.62
C ALA A 62 -0.58 -20.69 10.35
N PHE A 63 0.28 -19.67 10.19
CA PHE A 63 1.62 -19.63 10.80
C PHE A 63 1.78 -18.60 11.92
N ALA A 64 0.82 -17.67 12.04
CA ALA A 64 0.68 -16.87 13.25
C ALA A 64 0.29 -17.75 14.44
N ALA A 65 0.60 -17.32 15.66
CA ALA A 65 -0.04 -17.92 16.83
C ALA A 65 -1.56 -17.69 16.72
N PRO A 66 -2.40 -18.71 16.98
CA PRO A 66 -3.84 -18.55 16.93
C PRO A 66 -4.26 -17.44 17.90
N ALA A 67 -5.22 -16.62 17.51
CA ALA A 67 -5.62 -15.45 18.30
C ALA A 67 -6.15 -15.87 19.69
N SER A 68 -6.62 -17.11 19.82
CA SER A 68 -7.06 -17.72 21.08
C SER A 68 -5.94 -18.15 22.04
N ALA A 69 -4.65 -18.18 21.66
CA ALA A 69 -3.57 -18.66 22.53
C ALA A 69 -3.03 -17.61 23.54
N ALA A 70 -3.81 -16.57 23.82
CA ALA A 70 -3.23 -15.28 24.18
C ALA A 70 -3.09 -14.96 25.69
N LEU A 71 -2.01 -14.24 26.01
CA LEU A 71 -1.61 -13.73 27.35
C LEU A 71 -2.39 -12.46 27.75
N PRO A 72 -2.36 -12.01 29.02
CA PRO A 72 -2.96 -10.74 29.43
C PRO A 72 -2.44 -9.55 28.60
N ILE A 73 -3.29 -8.55 28.34
CA ILE A 73 -2.93 -7.33 27.58
C ILE A 73 -3.01 -6.08 28.45
N PRO A 74 -2.05 -5.12 28.35
CA PRO A 74 -2.22 -3.83 29.00
C PRO A 74 -3.41 -3.07 28.41
N LEU A 75 -3.93 -2.14 29.21
CA LEU A 75 -4.93 -1.19 28.74
C LEU A 75 -4.22 0.04 28.16
N TYR A 76 -4.59 0.41 26.95
CA TYR A 76 -4.13 1.60 26.24
C TYR A 76 -5.21 2.67 26.37
N ASP A 77 -4.87 3.82 26.94
CA ASP A 77 -5.85 4.88 27.22
C ASP A 77 -6.52 5.42 25.95
N ASP A 78 -5.80 5.48 24.83
CA ASP A 78 -6.33 5.91 23.53
C ASP A 78 -7.29 4.90 22.89
N LEU A 79 -7.21 3.62 23.28
CA LEU A 79 -8.11 2.58 22.79
C LEU A 79 -9.31 2.35 23.74
N ALA A 80 -9.25 2.84 24.97
CA ALA A 80 -10.28 2.60 25.98
C ALA A 80 -11.53 3.50 25.84
N GLY A 81 -11.56 4.38 24.83
CA GLY A 81 -12.52 5.49 24.71
C GLY A 81 -13.66 5.31 23.70
N SER A 82 -13.83 4.14 23.07
CA SER A 82 -14.94 3.93 22.13
C SER A 82 -16.30 4.23 22.79
N PRO A 83 -17.17 5.04 22.14
CA PRO A 83 -18.48 5.40 22.67
C PRO A 83 -19.54 4.29 22.51
N PHE A 84 -19.18 3.15 21.90
CA PHE A 84 -20.11 2.06 21.63
C PHE A 84 -20.85 1.63 22.91
N PRO A 85 -22.20 1.59 22.90
CA PRO A 85 -22.96 1.25 24.09
C PRO A 85 -22.81 -0.24 24.40
N VAL A 86 -22.57 -0.54 25.68
CA VAL A 86 -22.39 -1.90 26.21
C VAL A 86 -23.12 -2.03 27.54
N THR A 87 -23.87 -3.09 27.70
CA THR A 87 -24.55 -3.43 28.96
C THR A 87 -23.57 -4.12 29.90
N THR A 88 -22.93 -3.32 30.75
CA THR A 88 -22.06 -3.76 31.85
C THR A 88 -22.06 -2.70 32.97
N ALA A 89 -22.00 -3.14 34.22
CA ALA A 89 -21.80 -2.26 35.37
C ALA A 89 -20.31 -2.03 35.69
N SER A 90 -19.42 -2.83 35.11
CA SER A 90 -17.98 -2.73 35.33
C SER A 90 -17.37 -1.69 34.38
N LEU A 91 -17.00 -0.53 34.92
CA LEU A 91 -16.31 0.51 34.16
C LEU A 91 -15.00 -0.02 33.54
N GLN A 92 -14.30 -0.90 34.24
CA GLN A 92 -13.05 -1.48 33.75
C GLN A 92 -13.30 -2.49 32.61
N ALA A 93 -14.36 -3.30 32.69
CA ALA A 93 -14.74 -4.20 31.59
C ALA A 93 -15.14 -3.40 30.34
N ARG A 94 -15.89 -2.28 30.50
CA ARG A 94 -16.20 -1.36 29.40
C ARG A 94 -14.95 -0.85 28.70
N ARG A 95 -13.94 -0.41 29.46
CA ARG A 95 -12.67 0.10 28.88
C ARG A 95 -11.95 -0.96 28.05
N TYR A 96 -11.88 -2.19 28.55
CA TYR A 96 -11.28 -3.31 27.81
C TYR A 96 -12.12 -3.74 26.60
N PHE A 97 -13.45 -3.67 26.69
CA PHE A 97 -14.33 -3.86 25.53
C PHE A 97 -14.05 -2.80 24.46
N SER A 98 -13.98 -1.51 24.83
CA SER A 98 -13.70 -0.42 23.90
C SER A 98 -12.35 -0.62 23.20
N GLN A 99 -11.33 -1.06 23.94
CA GLN A 99 -10.03 -1.42 23.38
C GLN A 99 -10.15 -2.61 22.41
N GLY A 100 -10.88 -3.65 22.79
CA GLY A 100 -11.15 -4.79 21.93
C GLY A 100 -11.79 -4.38 20.61
N LEU A 101 -12.82 -3.52 20.66
CA LEU A 101 -13.52 -3.03 19.48
C LEU A 101 -12.61 -2.19 18.57
N LEU A 102 -11.84 -1.25 19.12
CA LEU A 102 -10.90 -0.45 18.30
C LEU A 102 -9.75 -1.28 17.72
N LEU A 103 -9.31 -2.33 18.42
CA LEU A 103 -8.33 -3.28 17.87
C LEU A 103 -8.95 -4.16 16.78
N SER A 104 -10.22 -4.56 16.91
CA SER A 104 -10.97 -5.22 15.84
C SER A 104 -11.10 -4.32 14.61
N TYR A 105 -11.40 -3.03 14.81
CA TYR A 105 -11.41 -2.04 13.73
C TYR A 105 -10.04 -1.92 13.06
N GLY A 106 -8.96 -1.94 13.83
CA GLY A 106 -7.60 -2.02 13.29
C GLY A 106 -7.16 -3.42 12.83
N PHE A 107 -8.07 -4.39 12.70
CA PHE A 107 -7.77 -5.77 12.30
C PHE A 107 -6.67 -6.48 13.12
N ASN A 108 -6.42 -6.02 14.35
CA ASN A 108 -5.54 -6.65 15.33
C ASN A 108 -6.34 -7.66 16.17
N HIS A 109 -6.67 -8.79 15.55
CA HIS A 109 -7.51 -9.83 16.15
C HIS A 109 -6.96 -10.39 17.46
N ALA A 110 -5.67 -10.72 17.51
CA ALA A 110 -5.04 -11.24 18.73
C ALA A 110 -5.10 -10.23 19.88
N GLY A 111 -4.85 -8.94 19.60
CA GLY A 111 -5.01 -7.86 20.57
C GLY A 111 -6.47 -7.69 21.02
N ALA A 112 -7.41 -7.77 20.09
CA ALA A 112 -8.84 -7.67 20.36
C ALA A 112 -9.34 -8.80 21.26
N VAL A 113 -9.05 -10.05 20.92
CA VAL A 113 -9.41 -11.25 21.72
C VAL A 113 -8.90 -11.15 23.15
N ARG A 114 -7.64 -10.74 23.34
CA ARG A 114 -7.07 -10.53 24.68
C ARG A 114 -7.81 -9.47 25.48
N SER A 115 -8.19 -8.39 24.82
CA SER A 115 -8.90 -7.28 25.45
C SER A 115 -10.32 -7.72 25.86
N PHE A 116 -11.02 -8.43 24.98
CA PHE A 116 -12.33 -9.00 25.31
C PHE A 116 -12.26 -10.01 26.45
N ARG A 117 -11.23 -10.86 26.50
CA ARG A 117 -11.02 -11.80 27.62
C ARG A 117 -10.73 -11.12 28.94
N GLU A 118 -9.97 -10.02 28.95
CA GLU A 118 -9.83 -9.21 30.17
C GLU A 118 -11.16 -8.59 30.60
N ALA A 119 -11.99 -8.12 29.64
CA ALA A 119 -13.32 -7.63 29.94
C ALA A 119 -14.23 -8.73 30.53
N GLN A 120 -14.20 -9.95 29.97
CA GLN A 120 -14.93 -11.11 30.47
C GLN A 120 -14.47 -11.53 31.87
N ARG A 121 -13.16 -11.47 32.16
CA ARG A 121 -12.61 -11.76 33.49
C ARG A 121 -13.13 -10.78 34.55
N LEU A 122 -13.29 -9.52 34.16
CA LEU A 122 -13.77 -8.44 35.03
C LEU A 122 -15.30 -8.41 35.16
N ASP A 123 -16.03 -8.83 34.13
CA ASP A 123 -17.49 -8.97 34.13
C ASP A 123 -17.91 -10.20 33.30
N PRO A 124 -18.05 -11.38 33.93
CA PRO A 124 -18.43 -12.62 33.26
C PRO A 124 -19.86 -12.63 32.68
N ASP A 125 -20.68 -11.65 33.06
CA ASP A 125 -22.07 -11.49 32.62
C ASP A 125 -22.22 -10.43 31.50
N CYS A 126 -21.12 -9.79 31.07
CA CYS A 126 -21.08 -8.90 29.92
C CYS A 126 -21.26 -9.68 28.61
N ALA A 127 -22.48 -9.76 28.09
CA ALA A 127 -22.80 -10.49 26.85
C ALA A 127 -21.95 -10.02 25.65
N MET A 128 -21.76 -8.71 25.50
CA MET A 128 -20.99 -8.14 24.40
C MET A 128 -19.48 -8.41 24.49
N CYS A 129 -18.95 -8.64 25.70
CA CYS A 129 -17.55 -9.01 25.87
C CYS A 129 -17.26 -10.42 25.32
N TRP A 130 -18.24 -11.32 25.38
CA TRP A 130 -18.18 -12.64 24.74
C TRP A 130 -18.44 -12.55 23.23
N TRP A 131 -19.41 -11.73 22.81
CA TRP A 131 -19.65 -11.44 21.39
C TRP A 131 -18.40 -10.88 20.70
N GLY A 132 -17.68 -9.96 21.34
CA GLY A 132 -16.49 -9.33 20.76
C GLY A 132 -15.37 -10.34 20.49
N GLU A 133 -15.15 -11.30 21.39
CA GLU A 133 -14.22 -12.40 21.14
C GLU A 133 -14.70 -13.26 19.95
N ALA A 134 -15.99 -13.60 19.90
CA ALA A 134 -16.54 -14.34 18.76
C ALA A 134 -16.40 -13.57 17.45
N VAL A 135 -16.54 -12.24 17.42
CA VAL A 135 -16.31 -11.45 16.21
C VAL A 135 -14.83 -11.46 15.80
N ALA A 136 -13.93 -11.21 16.75
CA ALA A 136 -12.48 -11.12 16.50
C ALA A 136 -11.82 -12.47 16.14
N LEU A 137 -12.45 -13.61 16.44
CA LEU A 137 -11.99 -14.93 16.01
C LEU A 137 -12.55 -15.35 14.64
N GLY A 138 -13.43 -14.54 14.05
CA GLY A 138 -13.95 -14.77 12.70
C GLY A 138 -13.00 -14.26 11.60
N PRO A 139 -13.35 -14.48 10.32
CA PRO A 139 -12.58 -13.91 9.23
C PRO A 139 -12.65 -12.37 9.22
N ASN A 140 -11.69 -11.75 8.54
CA ASN A 140 -11.83 -10.42 7.98
C ASN A 140 -11.23 -10.39 6.57
N ILE A 141 -11.18 -9.21 5.97
CA ILE A 141 -10.62 -9.04 4.63
C ILE A 141 -9.14 -9.45 4.54
N ASN A 142 -8.36 -9.41 5.63
CA ASN A 142 -6.91 -9.64 5.68
C ASN A 142 -6.51 -11.04 6.16
N ALA A 143 -7.42 -11.78 6.75
CA ALA A 143 -7.16 -13.11 7.28
C ALA A 143 -8.48 -13.88 7.33
N PRO A 144 -8.54 -15.09 6.76
CA PRO A 144 -9.68 -15.95 7.01
C PRO A 144 -9.68 -16.42 8.47
N MET A 145 -10.77 -17.08 8.83
CA MET A 145 -10.86 -17.81 10.09
C MET A 145 -9.79 -18.89 10.17
N ASP A 146 -9.09 -18.95 11.31
CA ASP A 146 -8.18 -20.04 11.65
C ASP A 146 -8.96 -21.20 12.29
N ASP A 147 -8.88 -22.40 11.72
CA ASP A 147 -9.55 -23.58 12.27
C ASP A 147 -9.09 -23.93 13.70
N ARG A 148 -7.88 -23.53 14.09
CA ARG A 148 -7.37 -23.69 15.46
C ARG A 148 -8.13 -22.83 16.46
N ASP A 149 -8.71 -21.72 16.00
CA ASP A 149 -9.50 -20.78 16.80
C ASP A 149 -11.00 -21.13 16.86
N ARG A 150 -11.46 -22.09 16.03
CA ARG A 150 -12.88 -22.43 15.88
C ARG A 150 -13.59 -22.76 17.19
N THR A 151 -12.97 -23.59 18.03
CA THR A 151 -13.57 -23.98 19.32
C THR A 151 -13.77 -22.77 20.23
N ALA A 152 -12.76 -21.90 20.33
CA ALA A 152 -12.85 -20.69 21.15
C ALA A 152 -13.93 -19.73 20.64
N ALA A 153 -14.04 -19.57 19.31
CA ALA A 153 -15.07 -18.73 18.70
C ALA A 153 -16.49 -19.22 19.03
N LEU A 154 -16.70 -20.53 18.92
CA LEU A 154 -17.97 -21.16 19.23
C LEU A 154 -18.32 -21.07 20.73
N ASP A 155 -17.34 -21.25 21.62
CA ASP A 155 -17.57 -21.18 23.07
C ASP A 155 -17.91 -19.75 23.51
N ALA A 156 -17.22 -18.75 22.95
CA ALA A 156 -17.53 -17.34 23.18
C ALA A 156 -18.94 -16.98 22.65
N MET A 157 -19.30 -17.45 21.45
CA MET A 157 -20.62 -17.26 20.86
C MET A 157 -21.73 -17.89 21.72
N ASP A 158 -21.56 -19.13 22.19
CA ASP A 158 -22.53 -19.79 23.08
C ASP A 158 -22.75 -19.01 24.37
N ARG A 159 -21.67 -18.48 24.95
CA ARG A 159 -21.75 -17.68 26.18
C ARG A 159 -22.45 -16.35 25.94
N ALA A 160 -22.19 -15.67 24.81
CA ALA A 160 -22.91 -14.47 24.41
C ALA A 160 -24.41 -14.76 24.23
N MET A 161 -24.74 -15.85 23.53
CA MET A 161 -26.13 -16.29 23.33
C MET A 161 -26.84 -16.60 24.65
N ALA A 162 -26.17 -17.23 25.61
CA ALA A 162 -26.75 -17.53 26.94
C ALA A 162 -27.04 -16.26 27.75
N LEU A 163 -26.33 -15.17 27.51
CA LEU A 163 -26.48 -13.89 28.22
C LEU A 163 -27.38 -12.88 27.48
N ARG A 164 -27.78 -13.16 26.23
CA ARG A 164 -28.43 -12.19 25.32
C ARG A 164 -29.70 -11.54 25.86
N ASP A 165 -30.46 -12.22 26.71
CA ASP A 165 -31.71 -11.69 27.29
C ASP A 165 -31.48 -10.62 28.37
N ARG A 166 -30.23 -10.45 28.81
CA ARG A 166 -29.80 -9.35 29.69
C ARG A 166 -29.29 -8.13 28.91
N ALA A 167 -29.10 -8.27 27.60
CA ALA A 167 -28.56 -7.23 26.76
C ALA A 167 -29.67 -6.32 26.20
N SER A 168 -29.29 -5.14 25.73
CA SER A 168 -30.18 -4.23 25.03
C SER A 168 -30.69 -4.86 23.71
N PRO A 169 -31.79 -4.34 23.13
CA PRO A 169 -32.29 -4.85 21.85
C PRO A 169 -31.28 -4.81 20.70
N MET A 170 -30.37 -3.83 20.70
CA MET A 170 -29.31 -3.70 19.70
C MET A 170 -28.24 -4.78 19.88
N GLU A 171 -27.73 -4.91 21.11
CA GLU A 171 -26.75 -5.95 21.45
C GLU A 171 -27.28 -7.35 21.16
N LYS A 172 -28.55 -7.61 21.51
CA LYS A 172 -29.21 -8.89 21.19
C LYS A 172 -29.22 -9.18 19.69
N ALA A 173 -29.49 -8.18 18.85
CA ALA A 173 -29.45 -8.36 17.39
C ALA A 173 -28.04 -8.67 16.87
N LEU A 174 -26.99 -8.05 17.43
CA LEU A 174 -25.60 -8.32 17.07
C LEU A 174 -25.14 -9.73 17.52
N ILE A 175 -25.58 -10.14 18.71
CA ILE A 175 -25.34 -11.49 19.25
C ILE A 175 -26.03 -12.56 18.39
N GLU A 176 -27.28 -12.33 18.02
CA GLU A 176 -28.03 -13.25 17.16
C GLU A 176 -27.43 -13.30 15.73
N ALA A 177 -26.90 -12.19 15.22
CA ALA A 177 -26.21 -12.17 13.94
C ALA A 177 -24.92 -12.99 13.97
N VAL A 178 -24.02 -12.77 14.94
CA VAL A 178 -22.73 -13.50 15.00
C VAL A 178 -22.91 -15.01 15.17
N ALA A 179 -24.02 -15.46 15.78
CA ALA A 179 -24.33 -16.88 15.90
C ALA A 179 -24.51 -17.57 14.53
N LEU A 180 -24.93 -16.84 13.49
CA LEU A 180 -25.04 -17.36 12.12
C LEU A 180 -23.69 -17.51 11.42
N ARG A 181 -22.63 -16.87 11.96
CA ARG A 181 -21.27 -16.94 11.41
C ARG A 181 -20.58 -18.27 11.72
N TYR A 182 -21.13 -19.09 12.62
CA TYR A 182 -20.46 -20.30 13.09
C TYR A 182 -21.33 -21.54 12.98
N SER A 183 -20.70 -22.67 12.67
CA SER A 183 -21.32 -23.99 12.67
C SER A 183 -20.52 -24.96 13.51
N ARG A 184 -21.23 -25.88 14.18
CA ARG A 184 -20.63 -27.04 14.85
C ARG A 184 -20.23 -28.13 13.86
N ASP A 185 -20.77 -28.10 12.63
CA ASP A 185 -20.34 -28.96 11.55
C ASP A 185 -19.04 -28.41 10.93
N PRO A 186 -17.90 -29.13 11.06
CA PRO A 186 -16.63 -28.70 10.48
C PRO A 186 -16.63 -28.71 8.95
N ALA A 187 -17.60 -29.37 8.31
CA ALA A 187 -17.76 -29.42 6.87
C ALA A 187 -18.75 -28.36 6.34
N ALA A 188 -19.29 -27.49 7.22
CA ALA A 188 -20.18 -26.43 6.79
C ALA A 188 -19.50 -25.48 5.80
N ASP A 189 -20.26 -25.03 4.81
CA ASP A 189 -19.77 -24.10 3.81
C ASP A 189 -19.48 -22.73 4.44
N ARG A 190 -18.19 -22.39 4.53
CA ARG A 190 -17.68 -21.14 5.09
C ARG A 190 -18.28 -19.92 4.39
N ALA A 191 -18.40 -19.94 3.06
CA ALA A 191 -18.93 -18.83 2.28
C ALA A 191 -20.43 -18.62 2.58
N ALA A 192 -21.19 -19.70 2.73
CA ALA A 192 -22.61 -19.63 3.10
C ALA A 192 -22.82 -19.05 4.51
N LEU A 193 -21.96 -19.43 5.47
CA LEU A 193 -22.01 -18.89 6.84
C LEU A 193 -21.63 -17.40 6.89
N ASP A 194 -20.63 -16.97 6.12
CA ASP A 194 -20.24 -15.56 6.04
C ASP A 194 -21.33 -14.71 5.38
N ALA A 195 -21.99 -15.24 4.33
CA ALA A 195 -23.15 -14.60 3.71
C ALA A 195 -24.33 -14.47 4.68
N ALA A 196 -24.65 -15.50 5.47
CA ALA A 196 -25.72 -15.46 6.45
C ALA A 196 -25.47 -14.43 7.57
N TYR A 197 -24.22 -14.33 8.03
CA TYR A 197 -23.80 -13.29 8.97
C TYR A 197 -23.93 -11.88 8.37
N ALA A 198 -23.46 -11.68 7.14
CA ALA A 198 -23.56 -10.41 6.43
C ALA A 198 -25.03 -9.95 6.27
N ASP A 199 -25.91 -10.85 5.84
CA ASP A 199 -27.34 -10.56 5.69
C ASP A 199 -27.99 -10.15 7.02
N ALA A 200 -27.65 -10.83 8.11
CA ALA A 200 -28.15 -10.52 9.44
C ALA A 200 -27.61 -9.18 9.97
N MET A 201 -26.34 -8.87 9.72
CA MET A 201 -25.75 -7.59 10.09
C MET A 201 -26.33 -6.43 9.28
N LEU A 202 -26.56 -6.61 7.98
CA LEU A 202 -27.27 -5.62 7.15
C LEU A 202 -28.71 -5.40 7.64
N ALA A 203 -29.39 -6.45 8.11
CA ALA A 203 -30.70 -6.33 8.74
C ALA A 203 -30.63 -5.56 10.07
N ALA A 204 -29.58 -5.78 10.88
CA ALA A 204 -29.33 -5.01 12.10
C ALA A 204 -29.10 -3.52 11.79
N ALA A 205 -28.29 -3.18 10.79
CA ALA A 205 -28.07 -1.80 10.37
C ALA A 205 -29.36 -1.11 9.90
N ARG A 206 -30.26 -1.83 9.21
CA ARG A 206 -31.59 -1.29 8.87
C ARG A 206 -32.49 -1.08 10.09
N ARG A 207 -32.37 -1.92 11.11
CA ARG A 207 -33.14 -1.81 12.37
C ARG A 207 -32.63 -0.70 13.27
N PHE A 208 -31.34 -0.39 13.23
CA PHE A 208 -30.67 0.63 14.04
C PHE A 208 -29.95 1.68 13.16
N PRO A 209 -30.66 2.42 12.30
CA PRO A 209 -30.05 3.25 11.25
C PRO A 209 -29.29 4.49 11.78
N GLY A 210 -29.44 4.82 13.06
CA GLY A 210 -28.75 5.93 13.71
C GLY A 210 -27.46 5.55 14.41
N ASP A 211 -27.10 4.26 14.43
CA ASP A 211 -25.88 3.77 15.07
C ASP A 211 -24.77 3.60 14.03
N ASP A 212 -23.71 4.40 14.14
CA ASP A 212 -22.60 4.41 13.19
C ASP A 212 -21.78 3.11 13.28
N ASP A 213 -21.57 2.59 14.49
CA ASP A 213 -20.78 1.38 14.74
C ASP A 213 -21.50 0.13 14.20
N VAL A 214 -22.83 0.02 14.37
CA VAL A 214 -23.61 -1.06 13.74
C VAL A 214 -23.53 -0.99 12.22
N ALA A 215 -23.57 0.21 11.63
CA ALA A 215 -23.48 0.38 10.19
C ALA A 215 -22.11 -0.05 9.63
N VAL A 216 -21.00 0.31 10.28
CA VAL A 216 -19.65 -0.10 9.83
C VAL A 216 -19.38 -1.59 10.09
N LEU A 217 -19.88 -2.17 11.18
CA LEU A 217 -19.80 -3.61 11.42
C LEU A 217 -20.57 -4.40 10.35
N ALA A 218 -21.71 -3.87 9.89
CA ALA A 218 -22.46 -4.47 8.78
C ALA A 218 -21.77 -4.30 7.43
N ALA A 219 -21.13 -3.15 7.18
CA ALA A 219 -20.33 -2.95 5.99
C ALA A 219 -19.13 -3.91 5.93
N GLU A 220 -18.43 -4.10 7.06
CA GLU A 220 -17.33 -5.07 7.18
C GLU A 220 -17.80 -6.49 6.90
N ALA A 221 -18.92 -6.93 7.52
CA ALA A 221 -19.48 -8.25 7.28
C ALA A 221 -19.82 -8.48 5.79
N ALA A 222 -20.34 -7.46 5.10
CA ALA A 222 -20.59 -7.52 3.67
C ALA A 222 -19.28 -7.59 2.85
N MET A 223 -18.24 -6.84 3.24
CA MET A 223 -16.91 -6.87 2.60
C MET A 223 -16.26 -8.25 2.73
N ASP A 224 -16.44 -8.94 3.85
CA ASP A 224 -15.87 -10.27 4.10
C ASP A 224 -16.48 -11.37 3.20
N THR A 225 -17.59 -11.11 2.51
CA THR A 225 -18.16 -12.06 1.53
C THR A 225 -17.37 -12.09 0.21
N THR A 226 -16.61 -11.02 -0.07
CA THR A 226 -15.79 -10.87 -1.29
C THR A 226 -14.48 -10.16 -0.95
N PRO A 227 -13.64 -10.73 -0.07
CA PRO A 227 -12.47 -10.04 0.46
C PRO A 227 -11.53 -9.62 -0.69
N TRP A 228 -11.19 -8.33 -0.73
CA TRP A 228 -10.37 -7.72 -1.79
C TRP A 228 -10.92 -7.81 -3.22
N ASN A 229 -12.19 -8.20 -3.40
CA ASN A 229 -12.83 -8.36 -4.70
C ASN A 229 -14.13 -7.56 -4.78
N TYR A 230 -14.01 -6.24 -4.63
CA TYR A 230 -15.15 -5.33 -4.45
C TYR A 230 -15.75 -4.80 -5.76
N TRP A 231 -14.95 -4.73 -6.82
CA TRP A 231 -15.37 -4.13 -8.09
C TRP A 231 -15.10 -5.05 -9.26
N GLU A 232 -15.97 -4.99 -10.25
CA GLU A 232 -15.74 -5.59 -11.55
C GLU A 232 -14.50 -4.98 -12.22
N ALA A 233 -14.08 -5.56 -13.34
CA ALA A 233 -12.93 -5.08 -14.09
C ALA A 233 -13.04 -3.61 -14.57
N ASP A 234 -14.25 -3.05 -14.61
CA ASP A 234 -14.49 -1.62 -14.93
C ASP A 234 -14.16 -0.66 -13.77
N LYS A 235 -13.89 -1.20 -12.56
CA LYS A 235 -13.61 -0.47 -11.32
C LYS A 235 -14.76 0.39 -10.80
N THR A 236 -15.95 0.27 -11.37
CA THR A 236 -17.13 1.10 -11.06
C THR A 236 -18.37 0.28 -10.72
N THR A 237 -18.49 -0.94 -11.22
CA THR A 237 -19.61 -1.83 -10.91
C THR A 237 -19.29 -2.66 -9.67
N PRO A 238 -20.04 -2.54 -8.57
CA PRO A 238 -19.76 -3.27 -7.33
C PRO A 238 -20.13 -4.75 -7.46
N ILE A 239 -19.33 -5.62 -6.83
CA ILE A 239 -19.57 -7.06 -6.75
C ILE A 239 -20.37 -7.39 -5.49
N GLY A 240 -21.39 -8.25 -5.60
CA GLY A 240 -22.14 -8.77 -4.46
C GLY A 240 -22.75 -7.66 -3.60
N GLN A 241 -22.44 -7.68 -2.29
CA GLN A 241 -22.95 -6.72 -1.32
C GLN A 241 -22.10 -5.45 -1.19
N THR A 242 -21.03 -5.30 -1.99
CA THR A 242 -20.10 -4.15 -1.93
C THR A 242 -20.82 -2.82 -2.06
N GLY A 243 -21.82 -2.71 -2.95
CA GLY A 243 -22.56 -1.46 -3.13
C GLY A 243 -23.28 -0.99 -1.86
N GLU A 244 -23.81 -1.94 -1.08
CA GLU A 244 -24.45 -1.64 0.21
C GLU A 244 -23.41 -1.27 1.28
N ALA A 245 -22.27 -1.94 1.33
CA ALA A 245 -21.16 -1.60 2.22
C ALA A 245 -20.67 -0.16 1.98
N VAL A 246 -20.44 0.21 0.71
CA VAL A 246 -20.08 1.59 0.31
C VAL A 246 -21.13 2.59 0.77
N ARG A 247 -22.42 2.30 0.54
CA ARG A 247 -23.52 3.18 0.94
C ARG A 247 -23.57 3.40 2.46
N LEU A 248 -23.39 2.34 3.25
CA LEU A 248 -23.36 2.43 4.72
C LEU A 248 -22.17 3.27 5.20
N VAL A 249 -20.98 2.99 4.67
CA VAL A 249 -19.75 3.71 5.03
C VAL A 249 -19.83 5.19 4.67
N GLU A 250 -20.30 5.53 3.47
CA GLU A 250 -20.48 6.92 3.06
C GLU A 250 -21.52 7.66 3.91
N ALA A 251 -22.60 6.98 4.30
CA ALA A 251 -23.61 7.54 5.20
C ALA A 251 -23.03 7.82 6.60
N VAL A 252 -22.18 6.94 7.12
CA VAL A 252 -21.46 7.17 8.39
C VAL A 252 -20.50 8.34 8.24
N LEU A 253 -19.64 8.36 7.21
CA LEU A 253 -18.68 9.44 7.00
C LEU A 253 -19.33 10.81 6.79
N ALA A 254 -20.57 10.86 6.26
CA ALA A 254 -21.33 12.09 6.15
C ALA A 254 -21.81 12.62 7.53
N ARG A 255 -22.17 11.75 8.47
CA ARG A 255 -22.63 12.13 9.82
C ARG A 255 -21.47 12.30 10.80
N ASN A 256 -20.49 11.42 10.71
CA ASN A 256 -19.33 11.31 11.57
C ASN A 256 -18.05 11.13 10.72
N PRO A 257 -17.52 12.24 10.17
CA PRO A 257 -16.34 12.19 9.29
C PRO A 257 -15.06 11.69 9.97
N ALA A 258 -15.05 11.60 11.31
CA ALA A 258 -13.91 11.16 12.10
C ALA A 258 -14.02 9.69 12.56
N HIS A 259 -15.07 8.96 12.14
CA HIS A 259 -15.27 7.57 12.54
C HIS A 259 -14.12 6.70 12.01
N PRO A 260 -13.30 6.08 12.87
CA PRO A 260 -12.06 5.40 12.45
C PRO A 260 -12.36 4.20 11.53
N GLN A 261 -13.34 3.36 11.89
CA GLN A 261 -13.68 2.20 11.06
C GLN A 261 -14.33 2.58 9.73
N ALA A 262 -15.19 3.59 9.69
CA ALA A 262 -15.76 4.03 8.41
C ALA A 262 -14.66 4.54 7.47
N ALA A 263 -13.69 5.32 7.98
CA ALA A 263 -12.55 5.77 7.17
C ALA A 263 -11.69 4.59 6.70
N HIS A 264 -11.39 3.66 7.59
CA HIS A 264 -10.63 2.45 7.29
C HIS A 264 -11.29 1.60 6.19
N LEU A 265 -12.56 1.21 6.38
CA LEU A 265 -13.29 0.42 5.39
C LEU A 265 -13.43 1.15 4.06
N TYR A 266 -13.63 2.48 4.08
CA TYR A 266 -13.74 3.25 2.85
C TYR A 266 -12.47 3.22 2.01
N ILE A 267 -11.30 3.30 2.66
CA ILE A 267 -9.99 3.18 1.99
C ILE A 267 -9.92 1.86 1.23
N HIS A 268 -10.15 0.73 1.91
CA HIS A 268 -10.14 -0.59 1.27
C HIS A 268 -11.18 -0.74 0.17
N LEU A 269 -12.39 -0.21 0.39
CA LEU A 269 -13.45 -0.27 -0.59
C LEU A 269 -13.11 0.48 -1.86
N VAL A 270 -12.27 1.52 -1.87
CA VAL A 270 -12.08 2.37 -3.07
C VAL A 270 -10.65 2.48 -3.57
N GLU A 271 -9.64 1.94 -2.88
CA GLU A 271 -8.22 2.04 -3.26
C GLU A 271 -7.91 1.46 -4.65
N ALA A 272 -8.49 0.30 -4.98
CA ALA A 272 -8.35 -0.33 -6.29
C ALA A 272 -9.29 0.28 -7.37
N SER A 273 -10.24 1.12 -6.94
CA SER A 273 -11.29 1.78 -7.72
C SER A 273 -10.96 3.27 -7.91
N ASP A 274 -11.80 4.17 -7.41
CA ASP A 274 -11.58 5.62 -7.36
C ASP A 274 -11.05 6.02 -5.98
N ALA A 275 -9.74 5.86 -5.80
CA ALA A 275 -9.02 6.18 -4.56
C ALA A 275 -9.23 7.63 -4.08
N LYS A 276 -9.54 8.56 -5.00
CA LYS A 276 -9.75 9.97 -4.67
C LYS A 276 -10.97 10.17 -3.77
N ARG A 277 -11.97 9.29 -3.86
CA ARG A 277 -13.16 9.31 -3.00
C ARG A 277 -12.79 9.24 -1.52
N ALA A 278 -11.80 8.41 -1.16
CA ALA A 278 -11.36 8.23 0.22
C ALA A 278 -10.29 9.24 0.68
N GLU A 279 -9.81 10.17 -0.16
CA GLU A 279 -8.72 11.10 0.21
C GLU A 279 -9.05 11.89 1.48
N ALA A 280 -10.25 12.45 1.57
CA ALA A 280 -10.66 13.23 2.74
C ALA A 280 -10.85 12.37 4.01
N ALA A 281 -11.17 11.08 3.86
CA ALA A 281 -11.25 10.14 4.99
C ALA A 281 -9.84 9.74 5.45
N ALA A 282 -8.94 9.44 4.50
CA ALA A 282 -7.53 9.17 4.76
C ALA A 282 -6.84 10.35 5.47
N ASP A 283 -7.08 11.59 5.03
CA ASP A 283 -6.54 12.79 5.68
C ASP A 283 -6.93 12.92 7.14
N ARG A 284 -8.20 12.65 7.46
CA ARG A 284 -8.69 12.68 8.85
C ARG A 284 -8.10 11.54 9.67
N LEU A 285 -8.08 10.33 9.11
CA LEU A 285 -7.53 9.15 9.77
C LEU A 285 -6.01 9.27 10.03
N SER A 286 -5.28 10.02 9.20
CA SER A 286 -3.85 10.28 9.36
C SER A 286 -3.48 11.10 10.61
N SER A 287 -4.48 11.66 11.30
CA SER A 287 -4.38 12.24 12.65
C SER A 287 -5.14 11.33 13.63
N PRO A 288 -4.61 10.13 13.93
CA PRO A 288 -5.38 9.06 14.54
C PRO A 288 -5.80 9.40 15.97
N VAL A 289 -7.07 9.16 16.29
CA VAL A 289 -7.60 9.17 17.67
C VAL A 289 -7.16 7.94 18.48
N ALA A 290 -6.73 6.89 17.77
CA ALA A 290 -6.29 5.59 18.31
C ALA A 290 -4.87 5.26 17.81
N PRO A 291 -3.84 6.07 18.15
CA PRO A 291 -2.47 5.87 17.66
C PRO A 291 -1.86 4.52 18.04
N SER A 292 -2.35 3.82 19.08
CA SER A 292 -1.90 2.47 19.45
C SER A 292 -2.43 1.37 18.52
N ALA A 293 -3.44 1.67 17.68
CA ALA A 293 -3.94 0.75 16.65
C ALA A 293 -3.18 0.99 15.33
N ALA A 294 -1.94 0.49 15.25
CA ALA A 294 -1.00 0.77 14.17
C ALA A 294 -1.57 0.59 12.75
N HIS A 295 -2.42 -0.41 12.52
CA HIS A 295 -3.04 -0.62 11.21
C HIS A 295 -3.92 0.57 10.80
N LEU A 296 -4.74 1.12 11.71
CA LEU A 296 -5.53 2.33 11.42
C LEU A 296 -4.63 3.53 11.10
N VAL A 297 -3.47 3.64 11.76
CA VAL A 297 -2.47 4.69 11.48
C VAL A 297 -1.87 4.52 10.09
N HIS A 298 -1.65 3.27 9.67
CA HIS A 298 -1.09 2.91 8.36
C HIS A 298 -2.04 3.21 7.20
N MET A 299 -3.32 2.88 7.35
CA MET A 299 -4.31 2.86 6.25
C MET A 299 -4.31 4.07 5.30
N PRO A 300 -4.18 5.33 5.76
CA PRO A 300 -4.08 6.48 4.86
C PRO A 300 -2.98 6.33 3.79
N GLY A 301 -1.92 5.58 4.11
CA GLY A 301 -0.78 5.29 3.24
C GLY A 301 -1.15 4.64 1.92
N HIS A 302 -2.22 3.84 1.87
CA HIS A 302 -2.76 3.23 0.65
C HIS A 302 -3.26 4.30 -0.34
N ILE A 303 -4.20 5.14 0.11
CA ILE A 303 -4.71 6.25 -0.71
C ILE A 303 -3.60 7.24 -1.07
N TYR A 304 -2.72 7.56 -0.13
CA TYR A 304 -1.60 8.46 -0.39
C TYR A 304 -0.65 7.91 -1.44
N TYR A 305 -0.35 6.61 -1.42
CA TYR A 305 0.50 6.00 -2.42
C TYR A 305 -0.13 6.06 -3.82
N VAL A 306 -1.39 5.63 -3.95
CA VAL A 306 -2.12 5.63 -5.23
C VAL A 306 -2.25 7.04 -5.82
N LEU A 307 -2.47 8.06 -4.97
CA LEU A 307 -2.60 9.45 -5.40
C LEU A 307 -1.26 10.18 -5.58
N GLY A 308 -0.12 9.52 -5.36
CA GLY A 308 1.21 10.11 -5.51
C GLY A 308 1.64 11.02 -4.37
N ARG A 309 0.96 10.97 -3.22
CA ARG A 309 1.33 11.66 -1.98
C ARG A 309 2.37 10.84 -1.21
N TYR A 310 3.46 10.50 -1.87
CA TYR A 310 4.46 9.57 -1.36
C TYR A 310 5.07 10.02 -0.03
N SER A 311 5.35 11.31 0.17
CA SER A 311 5.85 11.83 1.45
C SER A 311 4.84 11.68 2.59
N ASP A 312 3.53 11.81 2.31
CA ASP A 312 2.49 11.55 3.30
C ASP A 312 2.40 10.06 3.63
N SER A 313 2.52 9.20 2.61
CA SER A 313 2.56 7.74 2.79
C SER A 313 3.75 7.32 3.67
N ILE A 314 4.96 7.85 3.41
CA ILE A 314 6.15 7.63 4.25
C ILE A 314 5.87 8.05 5.70
N ARG A 315 5.29 9.25 5.91
CA ARG A 315 5.03 9.80 7.24
C ARG A 315 4.10 8.91 8.07
N VAL A 316 2.95 8.50 7.53
CA VAL A 316 1.99 7.67 8.27
C VAL A 316 2.53 6.27 8.54
N ASN A 317 3.29 5.71 7.61
CA ASN A 317 3.93 4.41 7.78
C ASN A 317 5.03 4.44 8.85
N ILE A 318 5.84 5.51 8.93
CA ILE A 318 6.81 5.68 10.04
C ILE A 318 6.09 5.72 11.39
N ALA A 319 4.92 6.37 11.47
CA ALA A 319 4.13 6.41 12.69
C ALA A 319 3.55 5.03 13.04
N ALA A 320 3.00 4.30 12.07
CA ALA A 320 2.48 2.95 12.23
C ALA A 320 3.58 1.97 12.69
N VAL A 321 4.75 2.00 12.04
CA VAL A 321 5.94 1.22 12.41
C VAL A 321 6.35 1.44 13.87
N ARG A 322 6.34 2.70 14.35
CA ARG A 322 6.64 3.00 15.76
C ARG A 322 5.58 2.43 16.71
N SER A 323 4.31 2.48 16.31
CA SER A 323 3.21 1.90 17.08
C SER A 323 3.31 0.37 17.15
N ASP A 324 3.54 -0.31 16.02
CA ASP A 324 3.73 -1.76 15.97
C ASP A 324 4.86 -2.20 16.89
N GLU A 325 6.01 -1.54 16.81
CA GLU A 325 7.14 -1.85 17.67
C GLU A 325 6.86 -1.68 19.15
N ALA A 326 6.11 -0.65 19.53
CA ALA A 326 5.68 -0.44 20.91
C ALA A 326 4.73 -1.56 21.35
N PHE A 327 3.73 -1.89 20.52
CA PHE A 327 2.76 -2.95 20.78
C PHE A 327 3.44 -4.32 20.92
N ILE A 328 4.27 -4.71 19.94
CA ILE A 328 4.99 -5.99 19.92
C ILE A 328 5.85 -6.14 21.19
N ARG A 329 6.60 -5.09 21.57
CA ARG A 329 7.41 -5.12 22.80
C ARG A 329 6.56 -5.21 24.07
N ALA A 330 5.47 -4.44 24.14
CA ALA A 330 4.62 -4.41 25.33
C ALA A 330 3.85 -5.72 25.55
N THR A 331 3.67 -6.51 24.49
CA THR A 331 2.79 -7.67 24.56
C THR A 331 3.38 -9.01 24.17
N ASP A 332 4.66 -9.07 23.78
CA ASP A 332 5.27 -10.24 23.12
C ASP A 332 4.38 -10.76 21.97
N ASP A 333 3.92 -9.86 21.10
CA ASP A 333 3.04 -10.25 19.99
C ASP A 333 3.75 -11.23 19.03
N ARG A 334 3.01 -12.25 18.61
CA ARG A 334 3.43 -13.27 17.64
C ARG A 334 2.33 -13.53 16.60
N SER A 335 1.45 -12.54 16.41
CA SER A 335 0.30 -12.62 15.51
C SER A 335 0.64 -12.02 14.14
N LEU A 336 -0.39 -11.84 13.30
CA LEU A 336 -0.28 -11.16 12.01
C LEU A 336 0.26 -9.72 12.13
N VAL A 337 0.11 -9.07 13.29
CA VAL A 337 0.70 -7.75 13.53
C VAL A 337 2.22 -7.81 13.35
N ARG A 338 2.90 -8.73 14.06
CA ARG A 338 4.36 -8.87 13.98
C ARG A 338 4.85 -9.34 12.62
N TYR A 339 4.18 -10.31 12.01
CA TYR A 339 4.72 -11.01 10.84
C TYR A 339 4.14 -10.54 9.50
N GLY A 340 3.01 -9.83 9.51
CA GLY A 340 2.34 -9.32 8.31
C GLY A 340 2.32 -7.80 8.27
N TYR A 341 1.61 -7.16 9.20
CA TYR A 341 1.36 -5.71 9.15
C TYR A 341 2.63 -4.88 9.39
N TYR A 342 3.43 -5.22 10.40
CA TYR A 342 4.67 -4.50 10.68
C TYR A 342 5.66 -4.46 9.50
N PRO A 343 6.03 -5.60 8.87
CA PRO A 343 6.89 -5.56 7.68
C PRO A 343 6.21 -4.92 6.47
N HIS A 344 4.89 -5.04 6.33
CA HIS A 344 4.13 -4.36 5.28
C HIS A 344 4.21 -2.83 5.39
N ASN A 345 4.12 -2.29 6.60
CA ASN A 345 4.25 -0.85 6.86
C ASN A 345 5.67 -0.35 6.48
N ILE A 346 6.71 -1.13 6.80
CA ILE A 346 8.09 -0.80 6.37
C ILE A 346 8.21 -0.86 4.84
N HIS A 347 7.61 -1.86 4.19
CA HIS A 347 7.62 -1.99 2.73
C HIS A 347 6.98 -0.78 2.03
N PHE A 348 5.89 -0.24 2.59
CA PHE A 348 5.28 1.00 2.11
C PHE A 348 6.21 2.22 2.20
N ILE A 349 7.04 2.31 3.26
CA ILE A 349 8.07 3.36 3.37
C ILE A 349 9.07 3.21 2.20
N VAL A 350 9.56 1.99 1.98
CA VAL A 350 10.53 1.70 0.91
C VAL A 350 9.97 2.09 -0.46
N THR A 351 8.78 1.59 -0.83
CA THR A 351 8.21 1.86 -2.16
C THR A 351 7.86 3.33 -2.37
N SER A 352 7.39 4.02 -1.32
CA SER A 352 7.03 5.44 -1.41
C SER A 352 8.28 6.30 -1.54
N ALA A 353 9.34 5.96 -0.81
CA ALA A 353 10.64 6.60 -0.93
C ALA A 353 11.25 6.36 -2.33
N GLN A 354 11.05 5.18 -2.92
CA GLN A 354 11.46 4.89 -4.29
C GLN A 354 10.79 5.82 -5.32
N MET A 355 9.48 6.06 -5.18
CA MET A 355 8.74 6.96 -6.07
C MET A 355 9.08 8.44 -5.87
N ALA A 356 9.33 8.86 -4.63
CA ALA A 356 9.69 10.24 -4.27
C ALA A 356 11.16 10.58 -4.59
N GLY A 357 12.01 9.56 -4.79
CA GLY A 357 13.45 9.73 -4.96
C GLY A 357 14.24 9.84 -3.66
N ASP A 358 13.63 9.55 -2.50
CA ASP A 358 14.29 9.52 -1.20
C ASP A 358 15.08 8.22 -1.03
N MET A 359 16.20 8.11 -1.74
CA MET A 359 17.07 6.93 -1.72
C MET A 359 17.62 6.62 -0.33
N ASP A 360 17.96 7.63 0.47
CA ASP A 360 18.52 7.42 1.81
C ASP A 360 17.50 6.70 2.71
N THR A 361 16.22 7.08 2.63
CA THR A 361 15.13 6.36 3.31
C THR A 361 14.87 4.99 2.71
N ALA A 362 14.81 4.88 1.38
CA ALA A 362 14.56 3.60 0.71
C ALA A 362 15.61 2.54 1.11
N ILE A 363 16.90 2.87 1.07
CA ILE A 363 17.99 1.95 1.41
C ILE A 363 17.98 1.59 2.89
N ARG A 364 17.81 2.58 3.78
CA ARG A 364 17.79 2.35 5.23
C ARG A 364 16.64 1.42 5.64
N GLU A 365 15.42 1.70 5.18
CA GLU A 365 14.26 0.88 5.55
C GLU A 365 14.27 -0.48 4.83
N ALA A 366 14.83 -0.57 3.62
CA ALA A 366 15.11 -1.85 2.96
C ALA A 366 16.07 -2.72 3.77
N ALA A 367 17.13 -2.14 4.35
CA ALA A 367 18.03 -2.88 5.22
C ALA A 367 17.32 -3.35 6.50
N ARG A 368 16.50 -2.49 7.10
CA ARG A 368 15.68 -2.83 8.27
C ARG A 368 14.68 -3.96 8.00
N LEU A 369 14.04 -3.95 6.83
CA LEU A 369 13.05 -4.95 6.43
C LEU A 369 13.60 -6.38 6.52
N ARG A 370 14.89 -6.56 6.18
CA ARG A 370 15.60 -7.84 6.28
C ARG A 370 15.87 -8.32 7.70
N THR A 371 15.72 -7.44 8.70
CA THR A 371 15.95 -7.77 10.12
C THR A 371 14.69 -8.13 10.87
N VAL A 372 13.51 -7.82 10.30
CA VAL A 372 12.21 -8.02 10.96
C VAL A 372 11.47 -9.25 10.45
N LEU A 373 11.86 -9.75 9.28
CA LEU A 373 11.30 -10.96 8.67
C LEU A 373 12.09 -12.19 9.13
N ASP A 374 11.34 -13.21 9.58
CA ASP A 374 11.87 -14.54 9.82
C ASP A 374 11.78 -15.37 8.52
N PRO A 375 12.89 -15.94 8.00
CA PRO A 375 12.84 -16.68 6.75
C PRO A 375 12.03 -17.97 6.82
N GLU A 376 11.83 -18.57 8.00
CA GLU A 376 10.97 -19.77 8.11
C GLU A 376 9.51 -19.43 7.83
N THR A 377 9.03 -18.32 8.38
CA THR A 377 7.68 -17.79 8.15
C THR A 377 7.53 -17.30 6.71
N SER A 378 8.53 -16.56 6.21
CA SER A 378 8.50 -15.96 4.88
C SER A 378 8.52 -17.00 3.76
N ALA A 379 9.19 -18.14 3.97
CA ALA A 379 9.20 -19.26 3.01
C ALA A 379 7.80 -19.84 2.76
N LYS A 380 6.90 -19.74 3.74
CA LYS A 380 5.56 -20.34 3.68
C LYS A 380 4.53 -19.39 3.09
N ILE A 381 4.75 -18.08 3.16
CA ILE A 381 3.79 -17.04 2.77
C ILE A 381 4.32 -16.29 1.54
N ALA A 382 3.78 -16.59 0.37
CA ALA A 382 4.32 -16.13 -0.92
C ALA A 382 4.49 -14.61 -1.01
N TRP A 383 3.47 -13.84 -0.58
CA TRP A 383 3.51 -12.37 -0.67
C TRP A 383 4.55 -11.73 0.25
N ILE A 384 4.93 -12.38 1.35
CA ILE A 384 6.03 -11.90 2.22
C ILE A 384 7.37 -12.02 1.49
N GLN A 385 7.55 -12.99 0.58
CA GLN A 385 8.77 -13.03 -0.21
C GLN A 385 8.90 -11.84 -1.18
N ALA A 386 7.79 -11.22 -1.58
CA ALA A 386 7.86 -9.94 -2.31
C ALA A 386 8.44 -8.82 -1.43
N ILE A 387 8.14 -8.86 -0.13
CA ILE A 387 8.73 -7.96 0.88
C ILE A 387 10.23 -8.27 1.08
N ASP A 388 10.61 -9.55 1.22
CA ASP A 388 12.03 -9.96 1.30
C ASP A 388 12.84 -9.57 0.04
N ALA A 389 12.17 -9.44 -1.10
CA ALA A 389 12.76 -9.03 -2.35
C ALA A 389 12.93 -7.52 -2.50
N ALA A 390 12.10 -6.71 -1.83
CA ALA A 390 12.10 -5.25 -1.92
C ALA A 390 13.49 -4.61 -1.69
N PRO A 391 14.36 -5.13 -0.78
CA PRO A 391 15.71 -4.61 -0.63
C PRO A 391 16.58 -4.72 -1.87
N TYR A 392 16.48 -5.83 -2.62
CA TYR A 392 17.24 -6.00 -3.87
C TYR A 392 16.73 -5.06 -4.95
N GLN A 393 15.43 -4.81 -4.99
CA GLN A 393 14.78 -3.89 -5.93
C GLN A 393 15.16 -2.42 -5.64
N ALA A 394 15.10 -1.99 -4.38
CA ALA A 394 15.53 -0.66 -3.96
C ALA A 394 17.00 -0.40 -4.28
N MET A 395 17.86 -1.39 -4.02
CA MET A 395 19.28 -1.32 -4.37
C MET A 395 19.51 -1.30 -5.88
N ALA A 396 18.78 -2.12 -6.66
CA ALA A 396 18.85 -2.11 -8.13
C ALA A 396 18.48 -0.74 -8.73
N GLN A 397 17.58 0.00 -8.08
CA GLN A 397 17.19 1.33 -8.53
C GLN A 397 18.25 2.40 -8.24
N PHE A 398 18.94 2.30 -7.10
CA PHE A 398 19.64 3.43 -6.51
C PHE A 398 21.13 3.23 -6.24
N ALA A 399 21.54 2.04 -5.83
CA ALA A 399 22.88 1.80 -5.32
C ALA A 399 23.94 1.73 -6.43
N ALA A 400 25.20 1.96 -6.04
CA ALA A 400 26.32 1.74 -6.95
C ALA A 400 26.52 0.24 -7.23
N PRO A 401 27.11 -0.14 -8.38
CA PRO A 401 27.34 -1.55 -8.71
C PRO A 401 28.07 -2.35 -7.61
N ASP A 402 29.10 -1.78 -6.96
CA ASP A 402 29.82 -2.45 -5.88
C ASP A 402 28.94 -2.75 -4.67
N GLU A 403 28.07 -1.82 -4.29
CA GLU A 403 27.16 -1.97 -3.15
C GLU A 403 26.11 -3.05 -3.43
N ILE A 404 25.58 -3.10 -4.65
CA ILE A 404 24.65 -4.16 -5.08
C ILE A 404 25.34 -5.53 -5.05
N LEU A 405 26.57 -5.62 -5.58
CA LEU A 405 27.31 -6.89 -5.63
C LEU A 405 27.74 -7.38 -4.25
N ALA A 406 27.94 -6.46 -3.30
CA ALA A 406 28.22 -6.76 -1.90
C ALA A 406 27.00 -7.23 -1.10
N MET A 407 25.78 -7.13 -1.64
CA MET A 407 24.59 -7.61 -0.96
C MET A 407 24.69 -9.13 -0.68
N PRO A 408 24.46 -9.56 0.57
CA PRO A 408 24.47 -10.97 0.93
C PRO A 408 23.37 -11.72 0.17
N ALA A 409 23.53 -13.05 0.07
CA ALA A 409 22.45 -13.90 -0.42
C ALA A 409 21.26 -13.89 0.57
N PRO A 410 20.02 -14.02 0.08
CA PRO A 410 18.90 -14.30 0.97
C PRO A 410 19.03 -15.72 1.53
N ASP A 411 18.19 -16.05 2.51
CA ASP A 411 18.03 -17.43 2.95
C ASP A 411 17.64 -18.33 1.75
N ALA A 412 18.20 -19.54 1.68
CA ALA A 412 18.00 -20.45 0.55
C ALA A 412 16.54 -20.91 0.40
N ARG A 413 15.72 -20.78 1.45
CA ARG A 413 14.28 -21.07 1.42
C ARG A 413 13.46 -20.02 0.66
N LEU A 414 14.07 -18.91 0.24
CA LEU A 414 13.38 -17.76 -0.35
C LEU A 414 13.70 -17.63 -1.85
N PRO A 415 13.12 -18.48 -2.73
CA PRO A 415 13.49 -18.53 -4.15
C PRO A 415 13.18 -17.23 -4.89
N TYR A 416 12.14 -16.49 -4.51
CA TYR A 416 11.82 -15.22 -5.17
C TYR A 416 12.80 -14.11 -4.79
N ALA A 417 13.17 -14.03 -3.51
CA ALA A 417 14.23 -13.12 -3.06
C ALA A 417 15.57 -13.46 -3.74
N ALA A 418 15.87 -14.74 -3.94
CA ALA A 418 17.06 -15.18 -4.68
C ALA A 418 17.03 -14.72 -6.15
N ALA A 419 15.89 -14.87 -6.82
CA ALA A 419 15.71 -14.37 -8.18
C ALA A 419 15.89 -12.84 -8.27
N MET A 420 15.33 -12.09 -7.31
CA MET A 420 15.47 -10.63 -7.28
C MET A 420 16.88 -10.17 -6.92
N ARG A 421 17.65 -10.95 -6.16
CA ARG A 421 19.09 -10.74 -5.99
C ARG A 421 19.86 -10.90 -7.30
N HIS A 422 19.60 -11.96 -8.05
CA HIS A 422 20.21 -12.16 -9.37
C HIS A 422 19.85 -11.02 -10.33
N TYR A 423 18.60 -10.57 -10.33
CA TYR A 423 18.17 -9.38 -11.06
C TYR A 423 18.99 -8.14 -10.67
N ALA A 424 19.10 -7.82 -9.37
CA ALA A 424 19.86 -6.65 -8.92
C ALA A 424 21.34 -6.73 -9.35
N ARG A 425 21.96 -7.90 -9.22
CA ARG A 425 23.34 -8.14 -9.68
C ARG A 425 23.48 -8.02 -11.19
N ALA A 426 22.49 -8.46 -11.97
CA ALA A 426 22.46 -8.23 -13.41
C ALA A 426 22.44 -6.72 -13.73
N ILE A 427 21.66 -5.91 -12.99
CA ILE A 427 21.69 -4.44 -13.13
C ILE A 427 23.10 -3.88 -12.85
N ALA A 428 23.77 -4.35 -11.79
CA ALA A 428 25.12 -3.93 -11.45
C ALA A 428 26.13 -4.27 -12.57
N HIS A 429 26.08 -5.49 -13.11
CA HIS A 429 26.95 -5.92 -14.21
C HIS A 429 26.64 -5.20 -15.53
N ALA A 430 25.37 -4.91 -15.80
CA ALA A 430 24.96 -4.05 -16.90
C ALA A 430 25.58 -2.64 -16.79
N GLY A 431 25.56 -2.05 -15.60
CA GLY A 431 26.21 -0.76 -15.33
C GLY A 431 27.72 -0.78 -15.54
N ARG A 432 28.37 -1.92 -15.30
CA ARG A 432 29.80 -2.16 -15.59
C ARG A 432 30.08 -2.55 -17.05
N LYS A 433 29.04 -2.77 -17.85
CA LYS A 433 29.12 -3.33 -19.21
C LYS A 433 29.82 -4.70 -19.24
N ASP A 434 29.76 -5.45 -18.14
CA ASP A 434 30.32 -6.79 -18.03
C ASP A 434 29.29 -7.82 -18.52
N ARG A 435 29.35 -8.12 -19.82
CA ARG A 435 28.38 -9.01 -20.49
C ARG A 435 28.44 -10.43 -19.95
N ALA A 436 29.64 -10.96 -19.67
CA ALA A 436 29.79 -12.34 -19.25
C ALA A 436 29.17 -12.56 -17.86
N ALA A 437 29.43 -11.65 -16.92
CA ALA A 437 28.82 -11.72 -15.60
C ALA A 437 27.30 -11.46 -15.65
N PHE A 438 26.85 -10.51 -16.49
CA PHE A 438 25.41 -10.28 -16.73
C PHE A 438 24.71 -11.57 -17.20
N ASP A 439 25.24 -12.23 -18.23
CA ASP A 439 24.65 -13.44 -18.79
C ASP A 439 24.62 -14.58 -17.76
N SER A 440 25.62 -14.64 -16.87
CA SER A 440 25.64 -15.60 -15.76
C SER A 440 24.49 -15.37 -14.78
N GLU A 441 24.17 -14.12 -14.43
CA GLU A 441 23.05 -13.81 -13.54
C GLU A 441 21.70 -14.11 -14.21
N ILE A 442 21.54 -13.80 -15.50
CA ILE A 442 20.33 -14.14 -16.27
C ILE A 442 20.14 -15.67 -16.33
N LYS A 443 21.21 -16.43 -16.57
CA LYS A 443 21.16 -17.90 -16.57
C LYS A 443 20.76 -18.47 -15.21
N ALA A 444 21.17 -17.85 -14.11
CA ALA A 444 20.75 -18.25 -12.77
C ALA A 444 19.24 -18.02 -12.56
N MET A 445 18.70 -16.90 -13.07
CA MET A 445 17.25 -16.65 -13.06
C MET A 445 16.50 -17.68 -13.92
N ASP A 446 17.04 -18.06 -15.08
CA ASP A 446 16.46 -19.12 -15.94
C ASP A 446 16.43 -20.48 -15.25
N ALA A 447 17.49 -20.83 -14.53
CA ALA A 447 17.55 -22.08 -13.76
C ALA A 447 16.48 -22.11 -12.64
N LEU A 448 16.25 -20.98 -11.96
CA LEU A 448 15.17 -20.86 -10.97
C LEU A 448 13.79 -21.01 -11.63
N LEU A 449 13.55 -20.33 -12.76
CA LEU A 449 12.29 -20.43 -13.51
C LEU A 449 11.99 -21.84 -14.03
N ALA A 450 13.01 -22.61 -14.36
CA ALA A 450 12.88 -23.99 -14.81
C ALA A 450 12.67 -25.00 -13.66
N SER A 451 12.71 -24.55 -12.41
CA SER A 451 12.51 -25.39 -11.22
C SER A 451 11.07 -25.28 -10.69
N ASP A 452 10.68 -26.21 -9.81
CA ASP A 452 9.38 -26.18 -9.12
C ASP A 452 9.31 -25.19 -7.95
N ALA A 453 10.36 -24.37 -7.74
CA ALA A 453 10.50 -23.50 -6.57
C ALA A 453 9.41 -22.43 -6.41
N PHE A 454 8.61 -22.18 -7.45
CA PHE A 454 7.55 -21.16 -7.47
C PHE A 454 6.13 -21.74 -7.46
N ALA A 455 5.96 -23.07 -7.45
CA ALA A 455 4.65 -23.72 -7.54
C ALA A 455 3.70 -23.26 -6.41
N ASP A 456 4.17 -23.27 -5.17
CA ASP A 456 3.40 -22.83 -4.01
C ASP A 456 3.04 -21.34 -4.08
N MET A 457 3.92 -20.50 -4.64
CA MET A 457 3.63 -19.07 -4.82
C MET A 457 2.51 -18.84 -5.81
N VAL A 458 2.54 -19.55 -6.94
CA VAL A 458 1.49 -19.49 -7.96
C VAL A 458 0.17 -20.01 -7.40
N ALA A 459 0.19 -21.10 -6.62
CA ALA A 459 -1.00 -21.60 -5.93
C ALA A 459 -1.57 -20.59 -4.92
N GLN A 460 -0.70 -19.83 -4.26
CA GLN A 460 -1.05 -18.69 -3.41
C GLN A 460 -1.39 -17.43 -4.21
N GLY A 461 -1.44 -17.48 -5.54
CA GLY A 461 -1.84 -16.36 -6.39
C GLY A 461 -0.78 -15.30 -6.64
N MET A 462 0.48 -15.51 -6.23
CA MET A 462 1.59 -14.64 -6.60
C MET A 462 2.14 -15.07 -7.97
N PRO A 463 2.16 -14.18 -8.99
CA PRO A 463 2.61 -14.51 -10.34
C PRO A 463 4.14 -14.48 -10.45
N ALA A 464 4.84 -15.25 -9.61
CA ALA A 464 6.30 -15.22 -9.52
C ALA A 464 7.01 -15.44 -10.86
N PRO A 465 6.58 -16.39 -11.74
CA PRO A 465 7.20 -16.55 -13.06
C PRO A 465 7.12 -15.29 -13.94
N ASP A 466 5.95 -14.63 -13.98
CA ASP A 466 5.76 -13.39 -14.75
C ASP A 466 6.60 -12.25 -14.20
N LEU A 467 6.70 -12.14 -12.87
CA LEU A 467 7.53 -11.13 -12.21
C LEU A 467 9.02 -11.31 -12.53
N ILE A 468 9.51 -12.55 -12.58
CA ILE A 468 10.90 -12.84 -12.95
C ILE A 468 11.12 -12.59 -14.45
N ALA A 469 10.16 -12.93 -15.31
CA ALA A 469 10.23 -12.62 -16.73
C ALA A 469 10.27 -11.11 -16.99
N LEU A 470 9.46 -10.33 -16.28
CA LEU A 470 9.48 -8.87 -16.28
C LEU A 470 10.86 -8.35 -15.85
N ALA A 471 11.37 -8.83 -14.71
CA ALA A 471 12.69 -8.44 -14.19
C ALA A 471 13.81 -8.71 -15.22
N LYS A 472 13.81 -9.87 -15.87
CA LYS A 472 14.77 -10.19 -16.94
C LYS A 472 14.69 -9.23 -18.11
N ALA A 473 13.48 -8.94 -18.60
CA ALA A 473 13.28 -7.99 -19.70
C ALA A 473 13.79 -6.58 -19.31
N VAL A 474 13.52 -6.12 -18.09
CA VAL A 474 14.08 -4.86 -17.58
C VAL A 474 15.61 -4.91 -17.52
N ALA A 475 16.21 -6.00 -17.02
CA ALA A 475 17.65 -6.15 -16.96
C ALA A 475 18.31 -6.12 -18.35
N GLN A 476 17.70 -6.77 -19.35
CA GLN A 476 18.13 -6.71 -20.74
C GLN A 476 18.05 -5.29 -21.30
N GLY A 477 16.96 -4.57 -21.03
CA GLY A 477 16.81 -3.16 -21.39
C GLY A 477 17.90 -2.27 -20.75
N ARG A 478 18.24 -2.53 -19.49
CA ARG A 478 19.30 -1.80 -18.75
C ARG A 478 20.68 -2.05 -19.34
N LEU A 479 21.00 -3.29 -19.73
CA LEU A 479 22.24 -3.61 -20.42
C LEU A 479 22.33 -2.93 -21.78
N ALA A 480 21.27 -3.02 -22.60
CA ALA A 480 21.23 -2.39 -23.91
C ALA A 480 21.39 -0.87 -23.80
N THR A 481 20.73 -0.24 -22.81
CA THR A 481 20.89 1.20 -22.51
C THR A 481 22.34 1.54 -22.14
N ALA A 482 22.98 0.78 -21.24
CA ALA A 482 24.37 1.00 -20.84
C ALA A 482 25.36 0.85 -22.02
N GLN A 483 24.97 0.09 -23.04
CA GLN A 483 25.75 -0.13 -24.27
C GLN A 483 25.37 0.85 -25.40
N GLY A 484 24.50 1.82 -25.16
CA GLY A 484 24.07 2.81 -26.15
C GLY A 484 23.11 2.27 -27.22
N ARG A 485 22.57 1.06 -27.02
CA ARG A 485 21.64 0.40 -27.96
C ARG A 485 20.20 0.70 -27.55
N TYR A 486 19.82 1.96 -27.69
CA TYR A 486 18.57 2.48 -27.12
C TYR A 486 17.29 1.92 -27.76
N ASP A 487 17.28 1.67 -29.08
CA ASP A 487 16.10 1.06 -29.73
C ASP A 487 15.89 -0.39 -29.29
N GLU A 488 16.98 -1.14 -29.11
CA GLU A 488 16.92 -2.49 -28.53
C GLU A 488 16.41 -2.44 -27.09
N ALA A 489 16.92 -1.49 -26.29
CA ALA A 489 16.44 -1.27 -24.92
C ALA A 489 14.93 -0.99 -24.87
N ALA A 490 14.44 -0.11 -25.75
CA ALA A 490 13.02 0.19 -25.88
C ALA A 490 12.18 -1.04 -26.24
N GLY A 491 12.71 -1.96 -27.05
CA GLY A 491 12.09 -3.26 -27.34
C GLY A 491 11.88 -4.10 -26.09
N PHE A 492 12.93 -4.25 -25.27
CA PHE A 492 12.85 -4.97 -23.99
C PHE A 492 11.88 -4.33 -23.00
N TYR A 493 11.88 -3.00 -22.87
CA TYR A 493 10.95 -2.31 -21.98
C TYR A 493 9.49 -2.45 -22.42
N ARG A 494 9.20 -2.46 -23.74
CA ARG A 494 7.84 -2.75 -24.24
C ARG A 494 7.39 -4.16 -23.90
N ALA A 495 8.28 -5.15 -24.00
CA ALA A 495 7.95 -6.52 -23.58
C ALA A 495 7.65 -6.60 -22.07
N ALA A 496 8.44 -5.92 -21.24
CA ALA A 496 8.18 -5.82 -19.80
C ALA A 496 6.86 -5.11 -19.48
N ILE A 497 6.49 -4.06 -20.22
CA ILE A 497 5.19 -3.36 -20.06
C ILE A 497 4.01 -4.28 -20.36
N THR A 498 4.13 -5.15 -21.37
CA THR A 498 3.09 -6.16 -21.67
C THR A 498 2.86 -7.09 -20.48
N ILE A 499 3.95 -7.56 -19.84
CA ILE A 499 3.86 -8.42 -18.64
C ILE A 499 3.34 -7.63 -17.44
N GLU A 500 3.83 -6.41 -17.23
CA GLU A 500 3.37 -5.52 -16.15
C GLU A 500 1.84 -5.30 -16.21
N GLY A 501 1.29 -5.19 -17.42
CA GLY A 501 -0.15 -5.02 -17.66
C GLY A 501 -1.03 -6.23 -17.32
N THR A 502 -0.45 -7.41 -17.10
CA THR A 502 -1.19 -8.62 -16.69
C THR A 502 -1.10 -8.90 -15.20
N LEU A 503 -0.29 -8.13 -14.45
CA LEU A 503 -0.11 -8.35 -13.02
C LEU A 503 -1.37 -7.97 -12.23
N PRO A 504 -1.75 -8.77 -11.23
CA PRO A 504 -2.87 -8.44 -10.37
C PRO A 504 -2.55 -7.27 -9.45
N TYR A 505 -3.62 -6.57 -9.04
CA TYR A 505 -3.51 -5.52 -8.03
C TYR A 505 -2.92 -6.07 -6.73
N MET A 506 -2.01 -5.30 -6.16
CA MET A 506 -1.36 -5.53 -4.87
C MET A 506 -0.78 -4.19 -4.40
N GLU A 507 -0.73 -4.00 -3.09
CA GLU A 507 -0.08 -2.84 -2.48
C GLU A 507 0.94 -3.24 -1.41
N PRO A 508 2.16 -2.68 -1.45
CA PRO A 508 2.78 -2.02 -2.60
C PRO A 508 2.77 -2.88 -3.87
N PRO A 509 2.71 -2.30 -5.09
CA PRO A 509 2.74 -3.06 -6.34
C PRO A 509 3.90 -4.05 -6.40
N TYR A 510 3.69 -5.23 -6.98
CA TYR A 510 4.74 -6.26 -7.11
C TYR A 510 6.01 -5.76 -7.80
N TRP A 511 5.85 -4.86 -8.77
CA TRP A 511 6.97 -4.25 -9.48
C TRP A 511 7.19 -2.81 -9.00
N TYR A 512 8.44 -2.52 -8.64
CA TYR A 512 8.81 -1.37 -7.81
C TYR A 512 8.86 -0.01 -8.52
N TYR A 513 8.53 0.07 -9.82
CA TYR A 513 8.35 1.34 -10.55
C TYR A 513 7.64 1.10 -11.90
N PRO A 514 6.87 2.05 -12.46
CA PRO A 514 6.23 1.85 -13.76
C PRO A 514 7.27 1.67 -14.87
N VAL A 515 7.27 0.54 -15.58
CA VAL A 515 8.30 0.25 -16.61
C VAL A 515 8.33 1.29 -17.74
N HIS A 516 7.21 1.97 -17.99
CA HIS A 516 7.14 3.14 -18.88
C HIS A 516 8.16 4.24 -18.54
N GLN A 517 8.61 4.35 -17.30
CA GLN A 517 9.70 5.23 -16.88
C GLN A 517 11.01 4.91 -17.64
N SER A 518 11.43 3.64 -17.66
CA SER A 518 12.65 3.23 -18.36
C SER A 518 12.49 3.27 -19.88
N LEU A 519 11.29 2.98 -20.38
CA LEU A 519 11.00 3.18 -21.81
C LEU A 519 11.18 4.64 -22.21
N GLY A 520 10.61 5.58 -21.43
CA GLY A 520 10.77 7.02 -21.67
C GLY A 520 12.23 7.45 -21.64
N ALA A 521 13.01 6.91 -20.70
CA ALA A 521 14.44 7.19 -20.59
C ALA A 521 15.25 6.71 -21.80
N ALA A 522 15.04 5.48 -22.25
CA ALA A 522 15.71 4.94 -23.44
C ALA A 522 15.34 5.74 -24.69
N LEU A 523 14.06 6.08 -24.87
CA LEU A 523 13.60 6.90 -25.99
C LEU A 523 14.19 8.31 -25.98
N PHE A 524 14.32 8.92 -24.79
CA PHE A 524 14.98 10.22 -24.64
C PHE A 524 16.45 10.14 -25.07
N LEU A 525 17.17 9.12 -24.60
CA LEU A 525 18.58 8.91 -24.95
C LEU A 525 18.77 8.60 -26.45
N ALA A 526 17.75 8.03 -27.10
CA ALA A 526 17.70 7.85 -28.56
C ALA A 526 17.36 9.13 -29.34
N GLY A 527 17.08 10.26 -28.68
CA GLY A 527 16.65 11.51 -29.31
C GLY A 527 15.17 11.54 -29.73
N ARG A 528 14.37 10.53 -29.35
CA ARG A 528 12.94 10.38 -29.69
C ARG A 528 12.07 11.06 -28.63
N TYR A 529 12.22 12.37 -28.48
CA TYR A 529 11.68 13.12 -27.34
C TYR A 529 10.15 13.15 -27.23
N ASP A 530 9.43 13.11 -28.35
CA ASP A 530 7.96 13.07 -28.34
C ASP A 530 7.45 11.73 -27.77
N GLU A 531 7.99 10.61 -28.25
CA GLU A 531 7.67 9.27 -27.72
C GLU A 531 8.12 9.11 -26.27
N ALA A 532 9.26 9.68 -25.89
CA ALA A 532 9.71 9.71 -24.50
C ALA A 532 8.70 10.44 -23.60
N SER A 533 8.20 11.59 -24.05
CA SER A 533 7.18 12.37 -23.32
C SER A 533 5.88 11.60 -23.17
N GLN A 534 5.45 10.88 -24.22
CA GLN A 534 4.27 10.02 -24.15
C GLN A 534 4.46 8.89 -23.13
N ALA A 535 5.62 8.21 -23.16
CA ALA A 535 5.92 7.15 -22.20
C ALA A 535 5.91 7.68 -20.75
N PHE A 536 6.52 8.84 -20.48
CA PHE A 536 6.49 9.44 -19.15
C PHE A 536 5.07 9.87 -18.72
N ARG A 537 4.25 10.40 -19.62
CA ARG A 537 2.83 10.69 -19.30
C ARG A 537 2.05 9.44 -18.94
N THR A 538 2.26 8.34 -19.67
CA THR A 538 1.65 7.04 -19.33
C THR A 538 2.13 6.52 -17.97
N ALA A 539 3.42 6.68 -17.66
CA ALA A 539 3.94 6.34 -16.33
C ALA A 539 3.28 7.17 -15.21
N LEU A 540 3.02 8.47 -15.42
CA LEU A 540 2.31 9.30 -14.43
C LEU A 540 0.85 8.93 -14.23
N ALA A 541 0.20 8.32 -15.23
CA ALA A 541 -1.16 7.83 -15.07
C ALA A 541 -1.23 6.64 -14.10
N ARG A 542 -0.16 5.83 -14.06
CA ARG A 542 -0.02 4.68 -13.14
C ARG A 542 0.57 5.05 -11.79
N ALA A 543 1.53 5.98 -11.78
CA ALA A 543 2.21 6.47 -10.58
C ALA A 543 2.20 8.00 -10.56
N PRO A 544 1.07 8.62 -10.15
CA PRO A 544 0.94 10.06 -10.09
C PRO A 544 2.06 10.68 -9.27
N ARG A 545 2.55 11.85 -9.69
CA ARG A 545 3.63 12.58 -8.99
C ARG A 545 4.92 11.79 -8.76
N ASN A 546 5.18 10.69 -9.48
CA ASN A 546 6.49 10.02 -9.42
C ASN A 546 7.60 11.02 -9.82
N GLY A 547 8.53 11.28 -8.91
CA GLY A 547 9.56 12.32 -9.06
C GLY A 547 10.52 12.03 -10.21
N TRP A 548 10.89 10.76 -10.41
CA TRP A 548 11.74 10.33 -11.53
C TRP A 548 11.06 10.57 -12.87
N VAL A 549 9.79 10.19 -12.98
CA VAL A 549 9.00 10.36 -14.20
C VAL A 549 8.78 11.85 -14.52
N LEU A 550 8.51 12.68 -13.51
CA LEU A 550 8.38 14.14 -13.68
C LEU A 550 9.67 14.80 -14.15
N TYR A 551 10.82 14.35 -13.64
CA TYR A 551 12.13 14.77 -14.15
C TYR A 551 12.28 14.41 -15.64
N GLY A 552 12.03 13.14 -15.99
CA GLY A 552 12.11 12.64 -17.36
C GLY A 552 11.20 13.40 -18.34
N LEU A 553 9.96 13.68 -17.92
CA LEU A 553 9.00 14.46 -18.69
C LEU A 553 9.48 15.91 -18.87
N SER A 554 9.92 16.58 -17.81
CA SER A 554 10.43 17.95 -17.90
C SER A 554 11.59 18.08 -18.90
N ARG A 555 12.51 17.09 -18.89
CA ARG A 555 13.63 17.04 -19.85
C ARG A 555 13.17 16.80 -21.27
N SER A 556 12.23 15.87 -21.47
CA SER A 556 11.69 15.54 -22.80
C SER A 556 10.90 16.69 -23.43
N GLU A 557 10.08 17.41 -22.65
CA GLU A 557 9.34 18.58 -23.14
C GLU A 557 10.29 19.75 -23.48
N ALA A 558 11.31 19.97 -22.65
CA ALA A 558 12.32 21.00 -22.91
C ALA A 558 13.09 20.73 -24.20
N ALA A 559 13.47 19.47 -24.46
CA ALA A 559 14.17 19.07 -25.67
C ALA A 559 13.34 19.27 -26.96
N GLN A 560 12.02 19.31 -26.84
CA GLN A 560 11.09 19.60 -27.94
C GLN A 560 10.77 21.10 -28.09
N GLY A 561 11.32 21.96 -27.23
CA GLY A 561 10.99 23.39 -27.21
C GLY A 561 9.61 23.72 -26.63
N ARG A 562 8.92 22.76 -26.00
CA ARG A 562 7.61 22.93 -25.34
C ARG A 562 7.80 23.56 -23.95
N LYS A 563 8.12 24.86 -23.94
CA LYS A 563 8.57 25.60 -22.74
C LYS A 563 7.54 25.59 -21.61
N SER A 564 6.26 25.71 -21.91
CA SER A 564 5.19 25.78 -20.91
C SER A 564 4.98 24.44 -20.21
N GLU A 565 4.96 23.36 -20.97
CA GLU A 565 4.84 21.98 -20.51
C GLU A 565 6.07 21.58 -19.69
N ALA A 566 7.27 21.94 -20.16
CA ALA A 566 8.50 21.70 -19.42
C ALA A 566 8.53 22.43 -18.07
N ALA A 567 8.03 23.67 -18.02
CA ALA A 567 7.91 24.46 -16.80
C ALA A 567 6.86 23.86 -15.84
N ALA A 568 5.70 23.43 -16.35
CA ALA A 568 4.68 22.76 -15.54
C ALA A 568 5.19 21.45 -14.95
N ALA A 569 5.85 20.60 -15.75
CA ALA A 569 6.47 19.37 -15.28
C ALA A 569 7.58 19.63 -14.25
N ARG A 570 8.39 20.68 -14.44
CA ARG A 570 9.43 21.08 -13.45
C ARG A 570 8.81 21.56 -12.13
N GLN A 571 7.72 22.30 -12.20
CA GLN A 571 7.04 22.76 -10.99
C GLN A 571 6.42 21.57 -10.22
N ALA A 572 5.79 20.63 -10.93
CA ALA A 572 5.31 19.39 -10.32
C ALA A 572 6.46 18.57 -9.72
N PHE A 573 7.59 18.45 -10.45
CA PHE A 573 8.80 17.79 -9.97
C PHE A 573 9.30 18.39 -8.65
N SER A 574 9.41 19.72 -8.55
CA SER A 574 9.89 20.37 -7.32
C SER A 574 9.01 20.15 -6.09
N ARG A 575 7.72 19.78 -6.28
CA ARG A 575 6.81 19.44 -5.18
C ARG A 575 6.90 17.97 -4.78
N ALA A 576 7.27 17.10 -5.70
CA ALA A 576 7.27 15.65 -5.51
C ALA A 576 8.64 15.07 -5.14
N TRP A 577 9.71 15.71 -5.59
CA TRP A 577 11.08 15.23 -5.43
C TRP A 577 11.58 15.44 -4.00
N ALA A 578 11.97 14.34 -3.35
CA ALA A 578 12.57 14.33 -2.01
C ALA A 578 14.05 13.92 -2.04
N GLY A 579 14.61 13.61 -3.22
CA GLY A 579 15.99 13.14 -3.39
C GLY A 579 17.03 14.25 -3.56
N LYS A 580 18.28 13.84 -3.78
CA LYS A 580 19.39 14.74 -4.10
C LYS A 580 19.50 14.95 -5.61
N ASP A 581 19.66 16.20 -6.06
CA ASP A 581 19.70 16.55 -7.50
C ASP A 581 20.81 15.85 -8.29
N GLU A 582 21.94 15.54 -7.63
CA GLU A 582 23.05 14.79 -8.22
C GLU A 582 22.68 13.38 -8.70
N TRP A 583 21.54 12.85 -8.25
CA TRP A 583 21.03 11.56 -8.68
C TRP A 583 20.25 11.60 -9.99
N LEU A 584 19.86 12.79 -10.47
CA LEU A 584 18.95 12.97 -11.59
C LEU A 584 19.67 12.86 -12.93
N ARG A 585 19.68 11.65 -13.50
CA ARG A 585 20.20 11.39 -14.84
C ARG A 585 19.35 10.36 -15.56
N MET A 586 19.20 10.50 -16.87
CA MET A 586 18.27 9.68 -17.65
C MET A 586 18.63 8.20 -17.59
N GLU A 587 19.92 7.88 -17.48
CA GLU A 587 20.45 6.52 -17.40
C GLU A 587 20.04 5.76 -16.13
N ARG A 588 19.50 6.46 -15.12
CA ARG A 588 18.94 5.84 -13.89
C ARG A 588 17.43 5.57 -13.95
N LEU A 589 16.71 6.26 -14.84
CA LEU A 589 15.26 6.10 -15.03
C LEU A 589 14.98 4.85 -15.85
#